data_AF-A0A2M7GLB4-F1
#
_entry.id   AF-A0A2M7GLB4-F1
#
_cell.length_a   1.000
_cell.length_b   1.000
_cell.length_c   1.000
_cell.angle_alpha   90.00
_cell.angle_beta   90.00
_cell.angle_gamma   90.00
#
_symmetry.space_group_name_H-M   'P 1'
#
loop_
_entity.id
_entity.type
_entity.pdbx_description
1 polymer ?
#
loop_
_entity_poly.entity_id
_entity_poly.type
_entity_poly.pdbx_seq_one_letter_code
_entity_poly.pdbx_strand_id
1 'polypeptide(L)'
;MTSILVLGFLIGIRHAFEPDHLAAVTALVSGRTSLRQTLRQGAVWGLGHTTTLFLICGVVIFMETAVSDFAARMMEAAVGVLLIGLGATVIRRVIRDRIHFHAHRHADGRTHFHAHSHKHEPAHSVHPRMHDHGHVRAASFPFRFFVVGLMHGMAGSAALAVMTAQTATSPWLALAYVALFGIGSMVGMAAFTAAISLPLSAARSLTWAHNGLQAAIGFVTVGLGGATVVTSLFP
;
A
#
# COMPACT_ATOMS: atom_id res chain seq x y z
N MET A 1 30.26 11.93 8.07
CA MET A 1 28.90 12.52 8.04
C MET A 1 28.08 12.02 6.86
N THR A 2 28.62 12.05 5.64
CA THR A 2 27.96 11.50 4.43
C THR A 2 27.55 10.02 4.57
N SER A 3 28.37 9.18 5.20
CA SER A 3 28.07 7.75 5.37
C SER A 3 26.80 7.48 6.19
N ILE A 4 26.50 8.31 7.21
CA ILE A 4 25.30 8.17 8.05
C ILE A 4 24.05 8.53 7.24
N LEU A 5 24.15 9.56 6.40
CA LEU A 5 23.06 9.98 5.51
C LEU A 5 22.77 8.93 4.43
N VAL A 6 23.82 8.36 3.83
CA VAL A 6 23.67 7.23 2.89
C VAL A 6 23.04 6.02 3.58
N LEU A 7 23.44 5.72 4.82
CA LEU A 7 22.83 4.66 5.60
C LEU A 7 21.33 4.92 5.83
N GLY A 8 20.94 6.14 6.21
CA GLY A 8 19.52 6.51 6.37
C GLY A 8 18.72 6.25 5.10
N PHE A 9 19.24 6.66 3.94
CA PHE A 9 18.62 6.39 2.64
C PHE A 9 18.47 4.88 2.35
N LEU A 10 19.52 4.09 2.56
CA LEU A 10 19.49 2.65 2.32
C LEU A 10 18.56 1.90 3.26
N ILE A 11 18.53 2.29 4.55
CA ILE A 11 17.59 1.73 5.53
C ILE A 11 16.15 2.12 5.13
N GLY A 12 15.91 3.34 4.67
CA GLY A 12 14.61 3.75 4.14
C GLY A 12 14.15 2.87 2.97
N ILE A 13 15.04 2.57 2.02
CA ILE A 13 14.72 1.62 0.93
C ILE A 13 14.32 0.26 1.51
N ARG A 14 15.11 -0.29 2.45
CA ARG A 14 14.82 -1.58 3.09
C ARG A 14 13.49 -1.56 3.83
N HIS A 15 13.18 -0.49 4.55
CA HIS A 15 11.96 -0.33 5.34
C HIS A 15 10.70 -0.50 4.49
N ALA A 16 10.72 -0.03 3.23
CA ALA A 16 9.62 -0.21 2.30
C ALA A 16 9.30 -1.69 1.96
N PHE A 17 10.19 -2.63 2.29
CA PHE A 17 10.00 -4.08 2.10
C PHE A 17 9.47 -4.79 3.36
N GLU A 18 9.08 -4.06 4.39
CA GLU A 18 8.50 -4.67 5.59
C GLU A 18 7.14 -5.32 5.31
N PRO A 19 6.79 -6.43 6.00
CA PRO A 19 5.62 -7.25 5.66
C PRO A 19 4.30 -6.49 5.60
N ASP A 20 4.14 -5.48 6.44
CA ASP A 20 2.98 -4.60 6.51
C ASP A 20 2.84 -3.71 5.26
N HIS A 21 3.95 -3.16 4.76
CA HIS A 21 4.04 -2.42 3.51
C HIS A 21 3.76 -3.34 2.31
N LEU A 22 4.32 -4.56 2.31
CA LEU A 22 4.02 -5.59 1.29
C LEU A 22 2.52 -5.90 1.24
N ALA A 23 1.90 -6.13 2.40
CA ALA A 23 0.48 -6.46 2.50
C ALA A 23 -0.41 -5.30 2.05
N ALA A 24 -0.11 -4.07 2.48
CA ALA A 24 -0.88 -2.89 2.09
C ALA A 24 -0.85 -2.63 0.58
N VAL A 25 0.35 -2.67 -0.04
CA VAL A 25 0.48 -2.35 -1.46
C VAL A 25 -0.10 -3.43 -2.37
N THR A 26 0.07 -4.71 -2.01
CA THR A 26 -0.53 -5.83 -2.74
C THR A 26 -2.05 -5.73 -2.72
N ALA A 27 -2.64 -5.38 -1.58
CA ALA A 27 -4.07 -5.15 -1.45
C ALA A 27 -4.58 -3.93 -2.27
N LEU A 28 -3.82 -2.83 -2.29
CA LEU A 28 -4.21 -1.57 -2.96
C LEU A 28 -4.09 -1.59 -4.48
N VAL A 29 -3.06 -2.23 -5.01
CA VAL A 29 -2.70 -2.16 -6.46
C VAL A 29 -3.40 -3.25 -7.28
N SER A 30 -3.93 -4.27 -6.60
CA SER A 30 -4.72 -5.35 -7.20
C SER A 30 -5.83 -4.82 -8.12
N GLY A 31 -5.60 -4.93 -9.44
CA GLY A 31 -6.53 -4.54 -10.50
C GLY A 31 -6.07 -3.44 -11.47
N ARG A 32 -4.95 -2.72 -11.24
CA ARG A 32 -4.48 -1.62 -12.13
C ARG A 32 -3.40 -2.05 -13.14
N THR A 33 -3.37 -1.46 -14.34
CA THR A 33 -2.56 -1.95 -15.48
C THR A 33 -1.42 -1.03 -15.91
N SER A 34 -1.48 0.28 -15.64
CA SER A 34 -0.47 1.20 -16.18
C SER A 34 0.68 1.42 -15.21
N LEU A 35 1.91 1.11 -15.64
CA LEU A 35 3.13 1.28 -14.86
C LEU A 35 3.28 2.70 -14.30
N ARG A 36 2.98 3.72 -15.12
CA ARG A 36 3.01 5.13 -14.72
C ARG A 36 2.06 5.42 -13.55
N GLN A 37 0.86 4.84 -13.56
CA GLN A 37 -0.10 5.03 -12.49
C GLN A 37 0.32 4.31 -11.22
N THR A 38 0.85 3.08 -11.35
CA THR A 38 1.41 2.32 -10.22
C THR A 38 2.56 3.07 -9.56
N LEU A 39 3.53 3.58 -10.35
CA LEU A 39 4.63 4.40 -9.84
C LEU A 39 4.13 5.66 -9.15
N ARG A 40 3.18 6.39 -9.76
CA ARG A 40 2.57 7.58 -9.15
C ARG A 40 1.89 7.28 -7.83
N GLN A 41 1.20 6.13 -7.73
CA GLN A 41 0.52 5.70 -6.52
C GLN A 41 1.51 5.33 -5.42
N GLY A 42 2.55 4.57 -5.74
CA GLY A 42 3.63 4.25 -4.80
C GLY A 42 4.36 5.51 -4.32
N ALA A 43 4.62 6.47 -5.20
CA ALA A 43 5.24 7.74 -4.83
C ALA A 43 4.35 8.59 -3.90
N VAL A 44 3.04 8.67 -4.16
CA VAL A 44 2.12 9.42 -3.29
C VAL A 44 1.88 8.72 -1.96
N TRP A 45 1.87 7.38 -1.95
CA TRP A 45 1.88 6.60 -0.72
C TRP A 45 3.13 6.88 0.12
N GLY A 46 4.32 6.80 -0.49
CA GLY A 46 5.56 7.15 0.16
C GLY A 46 5.63 8.60 0.63
N LEU A 47 5.02 9.54 -0.11
CA LEU A 47 4.95 10.95 0.30
C LEU A 47 4.16 11.10 1.61
N GLY A 48 3.01 10.42 1.74
CA GLY A 48 2.24 10.44 2.99
C GLY A 48 3.01 9.83 4.16
N HIS A 49 3.68 8.70 3.92
CA HIS A 49 4.50 8.03 4.92
C HIS A 49 5.64 8.94 5.40
N THR A 50 6.43 9.48 4.48
CA THR A 50 7.53 10.41 4.79
C THR A 50 7.05 11.67 5.49
N THR A 51 5.87 12.20 5.12
CA THR A 51 5.29 13.37 5.79
C THR A 51 5.07 13.08 7.27
N THR A 52 4.51 11.92 7.60
CA THR A 52 4.22 11.56 8.99
C THR A 52 5.48 11.31 9.79
N LEU A 53 6.44 10.57 9.22
CA LEU A 53 7.75 10.35 9.86
C LEU A 53 8.46 11.68 10.14
N PHE A 54 8.50 12.58 9.17
CA PHE A 54 9.16 13.86 9.33
C PHE A 54 8.50 14.73 10.40
N LEU A 55 7.16 14.72 10.48
CA LEU A 55 6.42 15.44 11.52
C LEU A 55 6.64 14.85 12.91
N ILE A 56 6.46 13.53 13.09
CA ILE A 56 6.59 12.89 14.41
C ILE A 56 8.04 12.94 14.88
N CYS A 57 9.00 12.53 14.05
CA CYS A 57 10.41 12.58 14.42
C CYS A 57 10.89 14.03 14.59
N GLY A 58 10.39 14.98 13.78
CA GLY A 58 10.73 16.39 13.94
C GLY A 58 10.30 16.95 15.29
N VAL A 59 9.07 16.64 15.73
CA VAL A 59 8.58 16.99 17.08
C VAL A 59 9.46 16.36 18.16
N VAL A 60 9.75 15.06 18.06
CA VAL A 60 10.60 14.33 19.01
C VAL A 60 12.00 14.94 19.12
N ILE A 61 12.63 15.26 17.99
CA ILE A 61 13.99 15.82 17.92
C ILE A 61 14.05 17.22 18.54
N PHE A 62 13.10 18.11 18.21
CA PHE A 62 13.14 19.50 18.69
C PHE A 62 12.64 19.69 20.11
N MET A 63 11.66 18.89 20.54
CA MET A 63 11.14 18.95 21.91
C MET A 63 11.99 18.12 22.88
N GLU A 64 12.98 17.38 22.38
CA GLU A 64 13.80 16.42 23.15
C GLU A 64 12.93 15.41 23.92
N THR A 65 11.76 15.08 23.36
CA THR A 65 10.78 14.18 23.98
C THR A 65 10.82 12.81 23.32
N ALA A 66 10.67 11.74 24.09
CA ALA A 66 10.45 10.40 23.52
C ALA A 66 8.96 10.16 23.18
N VAL A 67 8.70 9.37 22.14
CA VAL A 67 7.37 8.80 21.93
C VAL A 67 7.09 7.79 23.05
N SER A 68 6.04 8.01 23.84
CA SER A 68 5.67 7.06 24.89
C SER A 68 5.35 5.67 24.31
N ASP A 69 5.68 4.61 25.06
CA ASP A 69 5.39 3.23 24.65
C ASP A 69 3.90 3.00 24.37
N PHE A 70 3.01 3.66 25.12
CA PHE A 70 1.57 3.61 24.85
C PHE A 70 1.24 4.23 23.48
N ALA A 71 1.76 5.42 23.18
CA ALA A 71 1.51 6.08 21.90
C ALA A 71 2.08 5.26 20.72
N ALA A 72 3.30 4.72 20.85
CA ALA A 72 3.90 3.85 19.84
C ALA A 72 3.03 2.61 19.56
N ARG A 73 2.57 1.92 20.60
CA ARG A 73 1.66 0.77 20.49
C ARG A 73 0.32 1.13 19.86
N MET A 74 -0.27 2.28 20.20
CA MET A 74 -1.52 2.72 19.57
C MET A 74 -1.34 3.05 18.09
N MET A 75 -0.20 3.64 17.70
CA MET A 75 0.13 3.90 16.30
C MET A 75 0.28 2.59 15.49
N GLU A 76 0.97 1.60 16.05
CA GLU A 76 1.08 0.26 15.44
C GLU A 76 -0.28 -0.44 15.35
N ALA A 77 -1.08 -0.43 16.43
CA ALA A 77 -2.41 -1.01 16.43
C ALA A 77 -3.33 -0.35 15.37
N ALA A 78 -3.23 0.97 15.19
CA ALA A 78 -3.97 1.69 14.14
C ALA A 78 -3.58 1.22 12.73
N VAL A 79 -2.30 0.93 12.48
CA VAL A 79 -1.85 0.31 11.22
C VAL A 79 -2.37 -1.12 11.09
N GLY A 80 -2.38 -1.91 12.16
CA GLY A 80 -2.98 -3.24 12.16
C GLY A 80 -4.46 -3.23 11.77
N VAL A 81 -5.25 -2.29 12.33
CA VAL A 81 -6.66 -2.08 11.96
C VAL A 81 -6.80 -1.68 10.50
N LEU A 82 -5.93 -0.80 10.00
CA LEU A 82 -5.89 -0.42 8.58
C LEU A 82 -5.67 -1.64 7.68
N LEU A 83 -4.71 -2.51 8.01
CA LEU A 83 -4.44 -3.74 7.26
C LEU A 83 -5.65 -4.68 7.26
N ILE A 84 -6.32 -4.88 8.40
CA ILE A 84 -7.56 -5.65 8.48
C ILE A 84 -8.61 -5.07 7.51
N GLY A 85 -8.78 -3.74 7.51
CA GLY A 85 -9.70 -3.06 6.61
C GLY A 85 -9.36 -3.28 5.13
N LEU A 86 -8.09 -3.10 4.75
CA LEU A 86 -7.63 -3.33 3.37
C LEU A 86 -7.83 -4.78 2.94
N GLY A 87 -7.38 -5.75 3.75
CA GLY A 87 -7.55 -7.17 3.45
C GLY A 87 -9.02 -7.60 3.34
N ALA A 88 -9.88 -7.11 4.25
CA ALA A 88 -11.32 -7.36 4.19
C ALA A 88 -11.95 -6.79 2.90
N THR A 89 -11.51 -5.63 2.42
CA THR A 89 -12.00 -5.09 1.13
C THR A 89 -11.60 -5.95 -0.07
N VAL A 90 -10.41 -6.57 -0.04
CA VAL A 90 -9.97 -7.52 -1.07
C VAL A 90 -10.81 -8.79 -1.02
N ILE A 91 -11.00 -9.38 0.16
CA ILE A 91 -11.82 -10.60 0.35
C ILE A 91 -13.27 -10.34 -0.12
N ARG A 92 -13.88 -9.23 0.30
CA ARG A 92 -15.22 -8.85 -0.14
C ARG A 92 -15.32 -8.71 -1.66
N ARG A 93 -14.28 -8.19 -2.32
CA ARG A 93 -14.22 -8.09 -3.78
C ARG A 93 -14.23 -9.47 -4.43
N VAL A 94 -13.41 -10.40 -3.94
CA VAL A 94 -13.35 -11.78 -4.47
C VAL A 94 -14.68 -12.51 -4.30
N ILE A 95 -15.32 -12.41 -3.12
CA ILE A 95 -16.60 -13.06 -2.83
C ILE A 95 -17.73 -12.47 -3.68
N ARG A 96 -17.80 -11.13 -3.78
CA ARG A 96 -18.92 -10.44 -4.44
C ARG A 96 -18.81 -10.45 -5.97
N ASP A 97 -17.61 -10.28 -6.52
CA ASP A 97 -17.49 -9.95 -7.94
C ASP A 97 -17.48 -11.19 -8.85
N ARG A 98 -17.29 -12.41 -8.29
CA ARG A 98 -17.26 -13.71 -9.00
C ARG A 98 -16.75 -13.57 -10.45
N ILE A 99 -15.59 -12.94 -10.60
CA ILE A 99 -15.08 -12.55 -11.92
C ILE A 99 -14.80 -13.83 -12.70
N HIS A 100 -15.39 -13.97 -13.88
CA HIS A 100 -15.08 -15.01 -14.86
C HIS A 100 -14.45 -14.37 -16.10
N PHE A 101 -13.25 -14.80 -16.48
CA PHE A 101 -12.64 -14.46 -17.77
C PHE A 101 -12.99 -15.56 -18.79
N HIS A 102 -13.64 -15.17 -19.89
CA HIS A 102 -13.88 -16.05 -21.04
C HIS A 102 -13.15 -15.50 -22.29
N ALA A 103 -12.57 -16.40 -23.08
CA ALA A 103 -12.02 -16.08 -24.39
C ALA A 103 -13.11 -16.28 -25.45
N HIS A 104 -13.46 -15.22 -26.18
CA HIS A 104 -14.29 -15.35 -27.38
C HIS A 104 -13.41 -15.19 -28.61
N ARG A 105 -13.62 -16.09 -29.58
CA ARG A 105 -13.05 -16.01 -30.92
C ARG A 105 -14.12 -15.45 -31.85
N HIS A 106 -13.88 -14.28 -32.39
CA HIS A 106 -14.77 -13.68 -33.38
C HIS A 106 -14.64 -14.39 -34.74
N ALA A 107 -15.68 -14.30 -35.57
CA ALA A 107 -15.72 -14.90 -36.91
C ALA A 107 -14.57 -14.38 -37.83
N ASP A 108 -14.08 -13.18 -37.55
CA ASP A 108 -12.91 -12.52 -38.14
C ASP A 108 -11.56 -13.03 -37.60
N GLY A 109 -11.55 -14.13 -36.83
CA GLY A 109 -10.34 -14.86 -36.42
C GLY A 109 -9.59 -14.26 -35.23
N ARG A 110 -10.02 -13.09 -34.73
CA ARG A 110 -9.42 -12.42 -33.57
C ARG A 110 -9.98 -12.97 -32.26
N THR A 111 -9.09 -13.35 -31.35
CA THR A 111 -9.45 -13.81 -30.00
C THR A 111 -9.26 -12.66 -29.03
N HIS A 112 -10.30 -12.32 -28.26
CA HIS A 112 -10.15 -11.38 -27.15
C HIS A 112 -10.71 -11.95 -25.85
N PHE A 113 -10.24 -11.42 -24.73
CA PHE A 113 -10.64 -11.82 -23.39
C PHE A 113 -11.58 -10.76 -22.79
N HIS A 114 -12.77 -11.18 -22.40
CA HIS A 114 -13.71 -10.33 -21.67
C HIS A 114 -13.86 -10.84 -20.23
N ALA A 115 -14.01 -9.91 -19.29
CA ALA A 115 -14.37 -10.20 -17.90
C ALA A 115 -15.84 -9.83 -17.69
N HIS A 116 -16.66 -10.80 -17.28
CA HIS A 116 -18.06 -10.55 -16.87
C HIS A 116 -18.25 -10.81 -15.38
N SER A 117 -19.15 -10.03 -14.76
CA SER A 117 -19.63 -10.20 -13.38
C SER A 117 -21.15 -10.38 -13.43
N HIS A 118 -21.65 -11.55 -13.03
CA HIS A 118 -23.09 -11.83 -12.98
C HIS A 118 -23.71 -11.22 -11.72
N LYS A 119 -23.92 -9.91 -11.70
CA LYS A 119 -24.73 -9.28 -10.65
C LYS A 119 -26.21 -9.14 -11.02
N HIS A 120 -26.60 -9.25 -12.29
CA HIS A 120 -28.02 -9.23 -12.72
C HIS A 120 -28.20 -10.02 -14.03
N GLU A 121 -28.95 -11.12 -13.98
CA GLU A 121 -29.89 -11.45 -15.06
C GLU A 121 -31.23 -11.77 -14.40
N PRO A 122 -32.31 -11.18 -14.93
CA PRO A 122 -33.19 -12.04 -15.72
C PRO A 122 -33.55 -11.42 -17.08
N ALA A 123 -33.74 -12.32 -18.05
CA ALA A 123 -34.61 -12.25 -19.24
C ALA A 123 -34.91 -10.88 -19.88
N HIS A 124 -34.35 -10.71 -21.08
CA HIS A 124 -34.84 -9.93 -22.22
C HIS A 124 -35.16 -8.43 -22.07
N SER A 125 -34.65 -7.70 -23.08
CA SER A 125 -35.10 -6.40 -23.62
C SER A 125 -34.62 -5.12 -22.93
N VAL A 126 -33.86 -4.34 -23.72
CA VAL A 126 -33.60 -2.89 -23.61
C VAL A 126 -33.08 -2.42 -22.24
N HIS A 127 -31.80 -2.64 -21.96
CA HIS A 127 -31.14 -1.93 -20.86
C HIS A 127 -30.71 -0.52 -21.30
N PRO A 128 -31.11 0.55 -20.59
CA PRO A 128 -30.45 1.83 -20.73
C PRO A 128 -28.99 1.64 -20.33
N ARG A 129 -28.09 2.17 -21.16
CA ARG A 129 -26.65 2.16 -20.91
C ARG A 129 -26.34 2.86 -19.58
N MET A 130 -26.42 2.15 -18.46
CA MET A 130 -25.62 2.48 -17.29
C MET A 130 -24.20 2.04 -17.59
N HIS A 131 -23.52 2.89 -18.36
CA HIS A 131 -22.10 2.97 -18.31
C HIS A 131 -21.74 3.25 -16.85
N ASP A 132 -21.22 2.25 -16.13
CA ASP A 132 -20.36 2.54 -14.98
C ASP A 132 -19.13 3.22 -15.57
N HIS A 133 -19.21 4.53 -15.68
CA HIS A 133 -18.08 5.37 -15.99
C HIS A 133 -17.12 5.20 -14.83
N GLY A 134 -16.24 4.20 -14.94
CA GLY A 134 -14.94 4.23 -14.31
C GLY A 134 -14.28 5.52 -14.77
N HIS A 135 -14.56 6.59 -14.04
CA HIS A 135 -14.08 7.91 -14.39
C HIS A 135 -12.55 7.82 -14.33
N VAL A 136 -11.95 7.69 -15.50
CA VAL A 136 -10.60 8.13 -15.78
C VAL A 136 -10.64 9.66 -15.61
N ARG A 137 -10.75 10.13 -14.36
CA ARG A 137 -10.48 11.52 -14.04
C ARG A 137 -9.00 11.71 -14.29
N ALA A 138 -8.70 12.51 -15.29
CA ALA A 138 -7.40 13.12 -15.47
C ALA A 138 -6.84 13.60 -14.12
N ALA A 139 -5.59 13.27 -13.84
CA ALA A 139 -4.71 13.91 -12.87
C ALA A 139 -5.17 14.10 -11.41
N SER A 140 -6.31 13.59 -10.93
CA SER A 140 -6.67 13.74 -9.51
C SER A 140 -5.62 13.10 -8.59
N PHE A 141 -5.22 13.82 -7.55
CA PHE A 141 -4.26 13.33 -6.55
C PHE A 141 -4.80 12.02 -5.92
N PRO A 142 -4.00 10.93 -5.85
CA PRO A 142 -4.47 9.64 -5.35
C PRO A 142 -4.57 9.64 -3.82
N PHE A 143 -5.54 10.40 -3.30
CA PHE A 143 -5.72 10.70 -1.87
C PHE A 143 -5.77 9.46 -0.99
N ARG A 144 -6.40 8.37 -1.44
CA ARG A 144 -6.43 7.10 -0.70
C ARG A 144 -5.03 6.56 -0.39
N PHE A 145 -4.11 6.63 -1.36
CA PHE A 145 -2.73 6.17 -1.19
C PHE A 145 -1.97 7.10 -0.23
N PHE A 146 -2.19 8.40 -0.32
CA PHE A 146 -1.61 9.37 0.60
C PHE A 146 -2.05 9.13 2.05
N VAL A 147 -3.35 8.93 2.30
CA VAL A 147 -3.87 8.67 3.65
C VAL A 147 -3.37 7.34 4.22
N VAL A 148 -3.34 6.29 3.40
CA VAL A 148 -2.70 5.02 3.81
C VAL A 148 -1.24 5.27 4.15
N GLY A 149 -0.54 6.10 3.37
CA GLY A 149 0.84 6.49 3.63
C GLY A 149 1.00 7.18 4.96
N LEU A 150 0.17 8.19 5.23
CA LEU A 150 0.16 8.89 6.50
C LEU A 150 0.01 7.91 7.66
N MET A 151 -0.99 7.03 7.58
CA MET A 151 -1.24 6.02 8.61
C MET A 151 -0.02 5.10 8.82
N HIS A 152 0.56 4.63 7.74
CA HIS A 152 1.70 3.71 7.78
C HIS A 152 2.96 4.38 8.32
N GLY A 153 3.16 5.68 8.07
CA GLY A 153 4.25 6.46 8.64
C GLY A 153 4.11 6.74 10.14
N MET A 154 2.96 6.46 10.76
CA MET A 154 2.82 6.51 12.21
C MET A 154 3.53 5.31 12.85
N ALA A 155 3.34 4.11 12.29
CA ALA A 155 4.05 2.92 12.72
C ALA A 155 5.55 3.03 12.37
N GLY A 156 6.42 2.58 13.27
CA GLY A 156 7.87 2.67 13.08
C GLY A 156 8.48 4.06 13.32
N SER A 157 7.68 5.12 13.47
CA SER A 157 8.18 6.48 13.74
C SER A 157 8.93 6.57 15.08
N ALA A 158 8.49 5.82 16.10
CA ALA A 158 9.19 5.69 17.37
C ALA A 158 10.56 5.01 17.21
N ALA A 159 10.62 3.88 16.48
CA ALA A 159 11.87 3.18 16.21
C ALA A 159 12.85 4.05 15.41
N LEU A 160 12.37 4.75 14.38
CA LEU A 160 13.18 5.68 13.60
C LEU A 160 13.68 6.84 14.47
N ALA A 161 12.85 7.40 15.34
CA ALA A 161 13.25 8.46 16.25
C ALA A 161 14.38 8.01 17.19
N VAL A 162 14.27 6.80 17.77
CA VAL A 162 15.31 6.22 18.62
C VAL A 162 16.61 5.98 17.83
N MET A 163 16.52 5.37 16.65
CA MET A 163 17.68 5.15 15.78
C MET A 163 18.36 6.47 15.40
N THR A 164 17.58 7.51 15.11
CA THR A 164 18.09 8.83 14.73
C THR A 164 18.78 9.49 15.93
N ALA A 165 18.19 9.43 17.13
CA ALA A 165 18.79 9.96 18.35
C ALA A 165 20.13 9.28 18.70
N GLN A 166 20.27 7.98 18.41
CA GLN A 166 21.51 7.23 18.66
C GLN A 166 22.61 7.51 17.62
N THR A 167 22.24 7.96 16.41
CA THR A 167 23.19 8.12 15.30
C THR A 167 23.55 9.57 15.00
N ALA A 168 22.67 10.52 15.30
CA ALA A 168 22.87 11.93 14.99
C ALA A 168 23.42 12.70 16.19
N THR A 169 24.50 13.44 15.96
CA THR A 169 25.13 14.31 16.98
C THR A 169 24.56 15.73 17.00
N SER A 170 23.64 16.06 16.09
CA SER A 170 23.03 17.38 15.93
C SER A 170 21.59 17.24 15.44
N PRO A 171 20.64 18.09 15.91
CA PRO A 171 19.25 18.05 15.47
C PRO A 171 19.07 18.27 13.95
N TRP A 172 19.93 19.09 13.33
CA TRP A 172 19.90 19.29 11.88
C TRP A 172 20.35 18.04 11.11
N LEU A 173 21.33 17.32 11.64
CA LEU A 173 21.77 16.05 11.07
C LEU A 173 20.69 14.96 11.25
N ALA A 174 19.99 14.97 12.38
CA ALA A 174 18.86 14.09 12.66
C ALA A 174 17.72 14.32 11.64
N LEU A 175 17.35 15.58 11.39
CA LEU A 175 16.35 15.91 10.36
C LEU A 175 16.80 15.50 8.96
N ALA A 176 18.07 15.73 8.61
CA ALA A 176 18.62 15.30 7.33
C ALA A 176 18.58 13.77 7.18
N TYR A 177 18.86 13.04 8.27
CA TYR A 177 18.75 11.58 8.31
C TYR A 177 17.31 11.12 8.08
N VAL A 178 16.33 11.68 8.80
CA VAL A 178 14.90 11.36 8.63
C VAL A 178 14.42 11.71 7.23
N ALA A 179 14.84 12.85 6.67
CA ALA A 179 14.50 13.25 5.31
C ALA A 179 15.04 12.26 4.27
N LEU A 180 16.31 11.83 4.39
CA LEU A 180 16.88 10.84 3.47
C LEU A 180 16.29 9.45 3.67
N PHE A 181 15.98 9.05 4.90
CA PHE A 181 15.21 7.84 5.18
C PHE A 181 13.86 7.87 4.47
N GLY A 182 13.14 9.00 4.57
CA GLY A 182 11.87 9.20 3.88
C GLY A 182 12.00 9.17 2.36
N ILE A 183 13.04 9.77 1.79
CA ILE A 183 13.33 9.70 0.34
C ILE A 183 13.65 8.26 -0.08
N GLY A 184 14.47 7.54 0.68
CA GLY A 184 14.75 6.13 0.45
C GLY A 184 13.49 5.28 0.49
N SER A 185 12.62 5.52 1.47
CA SER A 185 11.33 4.84 1.62
C SER A 185 10.40 5.16 0.44
N MET A 186 10.32 6.41 -0.02
CA MET A 186 9.55 6.79 -1.21
C MET A 186 10.02 6.05 -2.47
N VAL A 187 11.34 5.99 -2.68
CA VAL A 187 11.93 5.26 -3.81
C VAL A 187 11.64 3.77 -3.70
N GLY A 188 11.86 3.17 -2.53
CA GLY A 188 11.58 1.77 -2.24
C GLY A 188 10.11 1.42 -2.50
N MET A 189 9.18 2.20 -1.93
CA MET A 189 7.75 2.02 -2.10
C MET A 189 7.34 2.14 -3.57
N ALA A 190 7.80 3.16 -4.30
CA ALA A 190 7.48 3.31 -5.72
C ALA A 190 8.00 2.13 -6.57
N ALA A 191 9.27 1.75 -6.38
CA ALA A 191 9.90 0.65 -7.10
C ALA A 191 9.19 -0.69 -6.80
N PHE A 192 8.91 -0.94 -5.53
CA PHE A 192 8.27 -2.16 -5.08
C PHE A 192 6.80 -2.27 -5.53
N THR A 193 6.05 -1.16 -5.48
CA THR A 193 4.69 -1.08 -6.04
C THR A 193 4.70 -1.48 -7.53
N ALA A 194 5.66 -0.96 -8.29
CA ALA A 194 5.84 -1.31 -9.70
C ALA A 194 6.20 -2.79 -9.87
N ALA A 195 7.14 -3.31 -9.09
CA ALA A 195 7.60 -4.69 -9.16
C ALA A 195 6.46 -5.71 -8.94
N ILE A 196 5.60 -5.51 -7.93
CA ILE A 196 4.46 -6.41 -7.67
C ILE A 196 3.40 -6.30 -8.76
N SER A 197 3.21 -5.12 -9.36
CA SER A 197 2.15 -4.94 -10.35
C SER A 197 2.33 -5.81 -11.60
N LEU A 198 3.57 -6.19 -11.92
CA LEU A 198 3.90 -7.06 -13.06
C LEU A 198 3.31 -8.48 -12.91
N PRO A 199 3.67 -9.29 -11.90
CA PRO A 199 3.12 -10.63 -11.74
C PRO A 199 1.59 -10.60 -11.49
N LEU A 200 1.07 -9.59 -10.79
CA LEU A 200 -0.38 -9.42 -10.58
C LEU A 200 -1.12 -9.14 -11.89
N SER A 201 -0.49 -8.46 -12.84
CA SER A 201 -1.07 -8.22 -14.17
C SER A 201 -1.06 -9.48 -15.03
N ALA A 202 0.01 -10.28 -14.96
CA ALA A 202 0.14 -11.53 -15.69
C ALA A 202 -0.86 -12.60 -15.22
N ALA A 203 -1.15 -12.67 -13.92
CA ALA A 203 -2.10 -13.62 -13.33
C ALA A 203 -3.56 -13.40 -13.76
N ARG A 204 -3.89 -12.29 -14.46
CA ARG A 204 -5.25 -11.98 -14.90
C ARG A 204 -5.78 -12.87 -16.01
N SER A 205 -4.89 -13.50 -16.78
CA SER A 205 -5.30 -14.37 -17.89
C SER A 205 -6.01 -15.63 -17.42
N LEU A 206 -5.72 -16.09 -16.19
CA LEU A 206 -6.39 -17.23 -15.56
C LEU A 206 -7.22 -16.76 -14.38
N THR A 207 -8.54 -16.76 -14.57
CA THR A 207 -9.55 -16.42 -13.56
C THR A 207 -9.30 -17.04 -12.19
N TRP A 208 -9.04 -18.34 -12.15
CA TRP A 208 -8.87 -19.08 -10.90
C TRP A 208 -7.59 -18.64 -10.18
N ALA A 209 -6.49 -18.43 -10.92
CA ALA A 209 -5.22 -17.99 -10.39
C ALA A 209 -5.32 -16.54 -9.88
N HIS A 210 -6.00 -15.67 -10.62
CA HIS A 210 -6.27 -14.30 -10.18
C HIS A 210 -7.10 -14.29 -8.89
N ASN A 211 -8.24 -14.99 -8.86
CA ASN A 211 -9.14 -15.00 -7.71
C ASN A 211 -8.49 -15.67 -6.48
N GLY A 212 -7.74 -16.76 -6.68
CA GLY A 212 -6.97 -17.43 -5.63
C GLY A 212 -5.88 -16.54 -5.05
N LEU A 213 -5.12 -15.85 -5.90
CA LEU A 213 -4.08 -14.90 -5.48
C LEU A 213 -4.69 -13.71 -4.71
N GLN A 214 -5.81 -13.16 -5.19
CA GLN A 214 -6.51 -12.08 -4.49
C GLN A 214 -7.05 -12.54 -3.12
N ALA A 215 -7.61 -13.74 -3.03
CA ALA A 215 -8.05 -14.31 -1.76
C ALA A 215 -6.88 -14.47 -0.79
N ALA A 216 -5.76 -15.04 -1.26
CA ALA A 216 -4.55 -15.19 -0.46
C ALA A 216 -4.01 -13.85 0.04
N ILE A 217 -3.90 -12.84 -0.83
CA ILE A 217 -3.50 -11.47 -0.45
C ILE A 217 -4.43 -10.93 0.65
N GLY A 218 -5.75 -11.07 0.46
CA GLY A 218 -6.74 -10.62 1.42
C GLY A 218 -6.59 -11.27 2.80
N PHE A 219 -6.49 -12.61 2.85
CA PHE A 219 -6.34 -13.35 4.10
C PHE A 219 -4.99 -13.07 4.78
N VAL A 220 -3.88 -13.04 4.05
CA VAL A 220 -2.56 -12.70 4.59
C VAL A 220 -2.56 -11.29 5.17
N THR A 221 -3.17 -10.32 4.47
CA THR A 221 -3.25 -8.93 4.94
C THR A 221 -4.09 -8.82 6.22
N VAL A 222 -5.23 -9.51 6.29
CA VAL A 222 -6.06 -9.56 7.52
C VAL A 222 -5.30 -10.24 8.66
N GLY A 223 -4.64 -11.36 8.40
CA GLY A 223 -3.87 -12.10 9.39
C GLY A 223 -2.72 -11.27 9.97
N LEU A 224 -1.95 -10.60 9.12
CA LEU A 224 -0.89 -9.68 9.54
C LEU A 224 -1.46 -8.52 10.37
N GLY A 225 -2.54 -7.89 9.90
CA GLY A 225 -3.19 -6.81 10.65
C GLY A 225 -3.70 -7.25 12.02
N GLY A 226 -4.32 -8.44 12.09
CA GLY A 226 -4.77 -9.05 13.34
C GLY A 226 -3.62 -9.34 14.30
N ALA A 227 -2.52 -9.92 13.79
CA ALA A 227 -1.31 -10.17 14.57
C ALA A 227 -0.74 -8.87 15.13
N THR A 228 -0.58 -7.82 14.30
CA THR A 228 -0.11 -6.50 14.73
C THR A 228 -1.00 -5.91 15.82
N VAL A 229 -2.33 -5.95 15.67
CA VAL A 229 -3.25 -5.45 16.71
C VAL A 229 -3.07 -6.21 18.02
N VAL A 230 -2.98 -7.54 17.96
CA VAL A 230 -2.82 -8.36 19.17
C VAL A 230 -1.49 -8.07 19.86
N THR A 231 -0.38 -8.05 19.13
CA THR A 231 0.95 -7.78 19.71
C THR A 231 1.08 -6.37 20.26
N SER A 232 0.42 -5.38 19.65
CA SER A 232 0.49 -3.99 20.12
C SER A 232 -0.44 -3.71 21.31
N LEU A 233 -1.58 -4.41 21.42
CA LEU A 233 -2.53 -4.23 22.54
C LEU A 233 -2.26 -5.15 23.74
N PHE A 234 -1.69 -6.34 23.50
CA PHE A 234 -1.41 -7.37 24.51
C PHE A 234 0.06 -7.81 24.43
N PRO A 235 0.99 -6.95 24.89
CA PRO A 235 2.43 -7.22 24.86
C PRO A 235 2.88 -8.31 25.84
#